data_AF-A0A3B3R2S9-F1
#
_entry.id   AF-A0A3B3R2S9-F1
#
_cell.length_a   1.000
_cell.length_b   1.000
_cell.length_c   1.000
_cell.angle_alpha   90.00
_cell.angle_beta   90.00
_cell.angle_gamma   90.00
#
_symmetry.space_group_name_H-M   'P 1'
#
loop_
_entity.id
_entity.type
_entity.pdbx_description
1 polymer ?
#
loop_
_entity_poly.entity_id
_entity_poly.type
_entity_poly.pdbx_seq_one_letter_code
_entity_poly.pdbx_strand_id
1 'polypeptide(L)'
;MVNKKGVNQNLGLVQLNRPKALNALCDGFEEDSQVGVVVITGSEKAIAAGSDIKEMQNWTFLACYSGNFLSHWNRVSFVRKPVIFAMNGFALRGGCELAMMCDIIYVILKLNFILLKGVQQNVGLIQLNRPKALNALCDGLMTEINKALDTFELDSQVGAVVITGNEKAFAAGADIKEMQNWTFPACYSGNFLSHW
;
A
#
# COMPACT_ATOMS: atom_id res chain seq x y z
N MET A 1 -9.74 14.94 -6.43
CA MET A 1 -10.64 13.81 -6.11
C MET A 1 -11.64 13.69 -7.23
N VAL A 2 -11.98 12.48 -7.65
CA VAL A 2 -12.97 12.24 -8.70
C VAL A 2 -14.08 11.42 -8.07
N ASN A 3 -15.30 11.96 -8.07
CA ASN A 3 -16.50 11.20 -7.73
C ASN A 3 -17.03 10.59 -9.03
N LYS A 4 -17.15 9.27 -9.07
CA LYS A 4 -17.85 8.56 -10.14
C LYS A 4 -18.83 7.60 -9.48
N LYS A 5 -20.13 7.78 -9.74
CA LYS A 5 -21.07 6.68 -9.55
C LYS A 5 -20.62 5.54 -10.48
N GLY A 6 -20.51 4.33 -9.94
CA GLY A 6 -20.14 3.16 -10.74
C GLY A 6 -21.14 2.93 -11.89
N VAL A 7 -20.81 2.01 -12.79
CA VAL A 7 -21.70 1.59 -13.90
C VAL A 7 -23.07 1.09 -13.39
N ASN A 8 -23.16 0.73 -12.09
CA ASN A 8 -24.39 0.48 -11.34
C ASN A 8 -24.58 1.58 -10.27
N GLN A 9 -25.73 2.25 -10.27
CA GLN A 9 -26.04 3.45 -9.48
C GLN A 9 -25.99 3.28 -7.94
N ASN A 10 -25.71 2.07 -7.43
CA ASN A 10 -25.70 1.70 -6.02
C ASN A 10 -24.32 1.77 -5.33
N LEU A 11 -23.27 2.13 -6.08
CA LEU A 11 -21.89 2.17 -5.59
C LEU A 11 -21.35 3.59 -5.55
N GLY A 12 -20.89 4.02 -4.36
CA GLY A 12 -20.11 5.23 -4.16
C GLY A 12 -18.62 4.93 -4.25
N LEU A 13 -17.93 5.51 -5.23
CA LEU A 13 -16.48 5.30 -5.41
C LEU A 13 -15.71 6.54 -4.95
N VAL A 14 -14.78 6.34 -4.01
CA VAL A 14 -13.80 7.36 -3.60
C VAL A 14 -12.42 6.96 -4.10
N GLN A 15 -11.85 7.81 -4.98
CA GLN A 15 -10.45 7.69 -5.37
C GLN A 15 -9.58 8.74 -4.64
N LEU A 16 -8.68 8.26 -3.79
CA LEU A 16 -7.75 9.07 -3.00
C LEU A 16 -6.65 9.68 -3.89
N ASN A 17 -6.89 10.89 -4.40
CA ASN A 17 -5.90 11.66 -5.16
C ASN A 17 -5.40 12.93 -4.41
N ARG A 18 -6.10 13.37 -3.35
CA ARG A 18 -5.70 14.33 -2.29
C ARG A 18 -6.66 14.18 -1.09
N PRO A 19 -6.22 14.19 0.19
CA PRO A 19 -7.03 13.71 1.32
C PRO A 19 -8.15 14.67 1.79
N LYS A 20 -8.12 15.96 1.43
CA LYS A 20 -8.93 17.01 2.08
C LYS A 20 -10.46 16.94 1.90
N ALA A 21 -11.01 16.01 1.12
CA ALA A 21 -12.46 15.88 0.93
C ALA A 21 -13.00 14.46 1.10
N LEU A 22 -12.23 13.53 1.68
CA LEU A 22 -12.72 12.18 1.99
C LEU A 22 -13.97 12.23 2.89
N ASN A 23 -13.93 13.04 3.94
CA ASN A 23 -15.03 13.15 4.91
C ASN A 23 -16.33 13.63 4.27
N ALA A 24 -16.26 14.71 3.48
CA ALA A 24 -17.44 15.25 2.80
C ALA A 24 -18.04 14.28 1.77
N LEU A 25 -17.21 13.44 1.15
CA LEU A 25 -17.69 12.38 0.25
C LEU A 25 -18.38 11.26 1.03
N CYS A 26 -17.83 10.85 2.17
CA CYS A 26 -18.48 9.89 3.06
C CYS A 26 -19.83 10.41 3.58
N ASP A 27 -19.92 11.69 3.96
CA ASP A 27 -21.17 12.35 4.36
C ASP A 27 -22.19 12.33 3.21
N GLY A 28 -21.78 12.76 2.01
CA GLY A 28 -22.68 12.78 0.85
C GLY A 28 -23.17 11.38 0.44
N PHE A 29 -22.33 10.35 0.56
CA PHE A 29 -22.75 8.98 0.29
C PHE A 29 -23.64 8.41 1.38
N GLU A 30 -23.51 8.83 2.64
CA GLU A 30 -24.39 8.42 3.73
C GLU A 30 -25.83 8.92 3.49
N GLU A 31 -25.97 10.16 3.00
CA GLU A 31 -27.27 10.79 2.70
C GLU A 31 -27.94 10.25 1.42
N ASP A 32 -27.16 9.84 0.40
CA ASP A 32 -27.71 9.35 -0.86
C ASP A 32 -28.33 7.94 -0.71
N SER A 33 -29.65 7.85 -0.58
CA SER A 33 -30.38 6.58 -0.40
C SER A 33 -30.21 5.59 -1.57
N GLN A 34 -29.69 6.02 -2.72
CA GLN A 34 -29.39 5.13 -3.83
C GLN A 34 -28.06 4.39 -3.64
N VAL A 35 -27.14 4.92 -2.82
CA VAL A 35 -25.85 4.27 -2.52
C VAL A 35 -26.01 3.31 -1.36
N GLY A 36 -25.60 2.07 -1.55
CA GLY A 36 -25.65 0.99 -0.56
C GLY A 36 -24.28 0.47 -0.16
N VAL A 37 -23.22 0.82 -0.88
CA VAL A 37 -21.83 0.47 -0.56
C VAL A 37 -20.88 1.58 -1.01
N VAL A 38 -19.85 1.83 -0.19
CA VAL A 38 -18.77 2.77 -0.49
C VAL A 38 -17.49 1.99 -0.75
N VAL A 39 -16.80 2.29 -1.84
CA VAL A 39 -15.48 1.73 -2.15
C VAL A 39 -14.45 2.83 -2.06
N ILE A 40 -13.49 2.69 -1.15
CA ILE A 40 -12.32 3.55 -1.04
C ILE A 40 -11.17 2.84 -1.75
N THR A 41 -10.62 3.52 -2.75
CA THR A 41 -9.44 3.06 -3.49
C THR A 41 -8.47 4.21 -3.63
N GLY A 42 -7.21 3.87 -3.86
CA GLY A 42 -6.20 4.85 -4.25
C GLY A 42 -5.91 4.84 -5.72
N SER A 43 -4.78 5.46 -6.06
CA SER A 43 -4.13 5.18 -7.34
C SER A 43 -3.61 3.75 -7.37
N GLU A 44 -3.31 3.25 -8.57
CA GLU A 44 -2.73 1.92 -8.78
C GLU A 44 -1.36 1.71 -8.11
N LYS A 45 -0.70 2.78 -7.64
CA LYS A 45 0.69 2.74 -7.14
C LYS A 45 0.78 2.83 -5.62
N ALA A 46 0.00 3.72 -5.05
CA ALA A 46 -0.04 3.94 -3.61
C ALA A 46 -1.39 4.53 -3.26
N ILE A 47 -1.93 4.10 -2.13
CA ILE A 47 -3.29 4.46 -1.75
C ILE A 47 -3.29 5.56 -0.72
N ALA A 48 -2.38 5.46 0.23
CA ALA A 48 -1.95 6.55 1.08
C ALA A 48 -0.61 6.18 1.71
N ALA A 49 0.33 7.12 1.72
CA ALA A 49 1.66 6.97 2.34
C ALA A 49 1.67 7.44 3.81
N GLY A 50 0.50 7.79 4.35
CA GLY A 50 0.32 8.40 5.66
C GLY A 50 0.20 9.91 5.63
N SER A 51 0.26 10.52 6.81
CA SER A 51 0.20 11.97 7.01
C SER A 51 1.37 12.67 6.32
N ASP A 52 1.14 13.90 5.83
CA ASP A 52 2.18 14.69 5.16
C ASP A 52 3.26 15.11 6.18
N ILE A 53 4.43 14.50 6.06
CA ILE A 53 5.57 14.74 6.98
C ILE A 53 6.02 16.21 6.92
N LYS A 54 5.90 16.88 5.77
CA LYS A 54 6.29 18.29 5.63
C LYS A 54 5.30 19.20 6.33
N GLU A 55 4.02 18.85 6.31
CA GLU A 55 2.98 19.58 7.04
C GLU A 55 3.20 19.48 8.56
N MET A 56 3.60 18.30 9.04
CA MET A 56 3.80 18.04 10.47
C MET A 56 5.17 18.47 11.00
N GLN A 57 6.15 18.77 10.14
CA GLN A 57 7.55 18.98 10.51
C GLN A 57 7.75 20.06 11.59
N ASN A 58 6.96 21.13 11.54
CA ASN A 58 7.12 22.30 12.41
C ASN A 58 6.11 22.36 13.57
N TRP A 59 5.33 21.30 13.76
CA TRP A 59 4.30 21.33 14.78
C TRP A 59 4.86 21.11 16.18
N THR A 60 4.24 21.79 17.14
CA THR A 60 4.58 21.67 18.55
C THR A 60 3.55 20.81 19.27
N PHE A 61 3.94 20.26 20.42
CA PHE A 61 3.04 19.52 21.30
C PHE A 61 1.75 20.31 21.61
N LEU A 62 1.89 21.60 21.96
CA LEU A 62 0.75 22.45 22.30
C LEU A 62 -0.19 22.64 21.11
N ALA A 63 0.34 22.79 19.90
CA ALA A 63 -0.45 22.90 18.67
C ALA A 63 -1.25 21.62 18.40
N CYS A 64 -0.65 20.44 18.61
CA CYS A 64 -1.36 19.17 18.46
C CYS A 64 -2.48 18.99 19.50
N TYR A 65 -2.18 19.30 20.77
CA TYR A 65 -3.11 19.11 21.89
C TYR A 65 -4.29 20.07 21.84
N SER A 66 -4.03 21.37 21.63
CA SER A 66 -5.09 22.39 21.57
C SER A 66 -5.83 22.42 20.24
N GLY A 67 -5.17 22.04 19.13
CA GLY A 67 -5.72 22.03 17.79
C GLY A 67 -6.50 20.78 17.41
N ASN A 68 -6.69 19.84 18.35
CA ASN A 68 -7.42 18.59 18.15
C ASN A 68 -6.91 17.82 16.91
N PHE A 69 -5.60 17.64 16.84
CA PHE A 69 -4.93 17.00 15.71
C PHE A 69 -5.51 15.62 15.41
N LEU A 70 -5.70 15.31 14.12
CA LEU A 70 -6.30 14.08 13.59
C LEU A 70 -7.77 13.83 13.94
N SER A 71 -8.45 14.73 14.63
CA SER A 71 -9.86 14.53 15.02
C SER A 71 -10.81 14.24 13.86
N HIS A 72 -10.45 14.66 12.65
CA HIS A 72 -11.21 14.42 11.42
C HIS A 72 -10.85 13.10 10.72
N TRP A 73 -9.83 12.36 11.17
CA TRP A 73 -9.33 11.15 10.48
C TRP A 73 -10.18 9.91 10.70
N ASN A 74 -11.08 9.93 11.69
CA ASN A 74 -11.95 8.81 12.04
C ASN A 74 -13.32 8.85 11.34
N ARG A 75 -13.59 9.79 10.44
CA ARG A 75 -14.94 9.91 9.84
C ARG A 75 -15.40 8.64 9.13
N VAL A 76 -14.48 7.94 8.49
CA VAL A 76 -14.73 6.68 7.76
C VAL A 76 -15.29 5.60 8.70
N SER A 77 -14.87 5.55 9.97
CA SER A 77 -15.35 4.55 10.93
C SER A 77 -16.78 4.79 11.43
N PHE A 78 -17.38 5.94 11.11
CA PHE A 78 -18.77 6.27 11.47
C PHE A 78 -19.73 6.24 10.28
N VAL A 79 -19.27 5.80 9.10
CA VAL A 79 -20.16 5.57 7.96
C VAL A 79 -20.98 4.32 8.27
N ARG A 80 -22.31 4.39 8.14
CA ARG A 80 -23.18 3.24 8.46
C ARG A 80 -23.33 2.29 7.27
N LYS A 81 -23.08 2.79 6.06
CA LYS A 81 -23.05 1.99 4.83
C LYS A 81 -21.75 1.18 4.77
N PRO A 82 -21.78 -0.08 4.31
CA PRO A 82 -20.57 -0.88 4.15
C PRO A 82 -19.48 -0.17 3.34
N VAL A 83 -18.25 -0.19 3.85
CA VAL A 83 -17.06 0.43 3.25
C VAL A 83 -16.03 -0.63 2.89
N ILE A 84 -15.66 -0.70 1.61
CA ILE A 84 -14.63 -1.60 1.11
C ILE A 84 -13.37 -0.81 0.79
N PHE A 85 -12.25 -1.17 1.41
CA PHE A 85 -10.94 -0.69 1.00
C PHE A 85 -10.39 -1.60 -0.08
N ALA A 86 -10.47 -1.16 -1.32
CA ALA A 86 -9.92 -1.89 -2.46
C ALA A 86 -8.51 -1.38 -2.73
N MET A 87 -7.51 -2.25 -2.52
CA MET A 87 -6.12 -1.89 -2.68
C MET A 87 -5.36 -2.68 -3.73
N ASN A 88 -4.75 -1.92 -4.64
CA ASN A 88 -3.69 -2.32 -5.53
C ASN A 88 -2.45 -1.47 -5.18
N GLY A 89 -1.41 -2.09 -4.59
CA GLY A 89 -0.21 -1.40 -4.12
C GLY A 89 -0.10 -1.24 -2.60
N PHE A 90 0.77 -0.33 -2.12
CA PHE A 90 1.07 -0.20 -0.70
C PHE A 90 0.13 0.77 0.02
N ALA A 91 -0.35 0.32 1.17
CA ALA A 91 -0.91 1.16 2.21
C ALA A 91 0.16 1.31 3.30
N LEU A 92 0.80 2.47 3.40
CA LEU A 92 1.88 2.71 4.36
C LEU A 92 1.42 3.73 5.40
N ARG A 93 1.80 3.50 6.67
CA ARG A 93 1.51 4.41 7.79
C ARG A 93 0.00 4.73 7.84
N GLY A 94 -0.40 5.99 7.75
CA GLY A 94 -1.82 6.38 7.77
C GLY A 94 -2.68 5.85 6.61
N GLY A 95 -2.09 5.34 5.53
CA GLY A 95 -2.85 4.59 4.54
C GLY A 95 -3.27 3.19 5.01
N CYS A 96 -2.47 2.56 5.86
CA CYS A 96 -2.83 1.30 6.51
C CYS A 96 -3.93 1.53 7.57
N GLU A 97 -3.82 2.62 8.34
CA GLU A 97 -4.85 3.03 9.32
C GLU A 97 -6.20 3.26 8.65
N LEU A 98 -6.21 3.91 7.49
CA LEU A 98 -7.43 4.11 6.70
C LEU A 98 -8.00 2.78 6.17
N ALA A 99 -7.14 1.86 5.70
CA ALA A 99 -7.57 0.54 5.25
C ALA A 99 -8.27 -0.24 6.38
N MET A 100 -7.74 -0.14 7.61
CA MET A 100 -8.29 -0.80 8.79
C MET A 100 -9.59 -0.18 9.32
N MET A 101 -9.92 1.05 8.94
CA MET A 101 -11.22 1.67 9.27
C MET A 101 -12.35 1.19 8.37
N CYS A 102 -12.06 0.43 7.31
CA CYS A 102 -13.06 -0.08 6.37
C CYS A 102 -13.52 -1.50 6.77
N ASP A 103 -14.75 -1.87 6.40
CA ASP A 103 -15.36 -3.17 6.75
C ASP A 103 -14.70 -4.36 6.03
N ILE A 104 -14.26 -4.18 4.79
CA ILE A 104 -13.58 -5.22 3.99
C ILE A 104 -12.33 -4.64 3.35
N ILE A 105 -11.19 -5.29 3.53
CA ILE A 105 -9.97 -4.97 2.80
C ILE A 105 -9.83 -5.97 1.66
N TYR A 106 -10.12 -5.52 0.44
CA TYR A 106 -9.80 -6.27 -0.76
C TYR A 106 -8.37 -5.90 -1.16
N VAL A 107 -7.42 -6.64 -0.59
CA VAL A 107 -6.04 -6.57 -1.03
C VAL A 107 -5.92 -7.46 -2.25
N ILE A 108 -5.53 -6.88 -3.37
CA ILE A 108 -4.96 -7.65 -4.46
C ILE A 108 -3.58 -8.09 -3.95
N LEU A 109 -3.58 -9.16 -3.14
CA LEU A 109 -2.39 -9.71 -2.56
C LEU A 109 -1.59 -10.30 -3.67
N LYS A 110 -0.36 -9.84 -3.75
CA LYS A 110 0.68 -10.75 -4.08
C LYS A 110 1.25 -11.28 -2.70
N LEU A 111 1.12 -12.58 -2.39
CA LEU A 111 1.66 -13.44 -1.28
C LEU A 111 3.15 -13.79 -1.48
N ASN A 112 3.89 -14.21 -0.44
CA ASN A 112 4.71 -15.41 -0.48
C ASN A 112 5.37 -15.90 0.83
N PHE A 113 5.79 -17.17 0.74
CA PHE A 113 6.60 -18.07 1.57
C PHE A 113 8.03 -18.13 1.01
N ILE A 114 8.97 -18.66 1.78
CA ILE A 114 10.18 -19.33 1.26
C ILE A 114 9.76 -20.31 0.16
N LEU A 115 10.42 -20.32 -1.01
CA LEU A 115 10.07 -21.07 -2.23
C LEU A 115 9.18 -22.30 -2.00
N LEU A 116 7.87 -22.13 -2.19
CA LEU A 116 6.89 -23.22 -2.19
C LEU A 116 5.99 -23.07 -3.40
N LYS A 117 5.55 -24.20 -3.93
CA LYS A 117 4.44 -24.23 -4.87
C LYS A 117 3.14 -24.44 -4.07
N GLY A 118 2.04 -23.84 -4.50
CA GLY A 118 0.71 -24.02 -3.89
C GLY A 118 0.25 -25.49 -3.87
N VAL A 119 -0.90 -25.78 -3.26
CA VAL A 119 -1.43 -27.17 -3.09
C VAL A 119 -1.54 -27.94 -4.43
N GLN A 120 -1.79 -27.23 -5.54
CA GLN A 120 -1.83 -27.80 -6.90
C GLN A 120 -0.51 -27.64 -7.68
N GLN A 121 0.55 -27.19 -7.02
CA GLN A 121 1.88 -26.91 -7.56
C GLN A 121 1.93 -25.91 -8.73
N ASN A 122 0.86 -25.17 -8.95
CA ASN A 122 0.71 -24.22 -10.05
C ASN A 122 0.91 -22.74 -9.66
N VAL A 123 1.15 -22.46 -8.38
CA VAL A 123 1.36 -21.09 -7.90
C VAL A 123 2.67 -21.01 -7.13
N GLY A 124 3.64 -20.26 -7.65
CA GLY A 124 4.96 -20.01 -7.06
C GLY A 124 4.94 -18.85 -6.06
N LEU A 125 5.87 -18.88 -5.11
CA LEU A 125 5.80 -18.11 -3.87
C LEU A 125 7.25 -17.80 -3.35
N ILE A 126 7.72 -16.53 -3.40
CA ILE A 126 9.03 -15.86 -3.02
C ILE A 126 9.03 -14.81 -1.82
N GLN A 127 8.89 -15.18 -0.54
CA GLN A 127 8.73 -14.21 0.57
C GLN A 127 9.94 -13.29 0.77
N LEU A 128 9.74 -11.97 0.86
CA LEU A 128 10.80 -11.05 1.27
C LEU A 128 11.16 -11.26 2.76
N ASN A 129 12.45 -11.52 3.05
CA ASN A 129 12.93 -11.88 4.38
C ASN A 129 14.14 -11.04 4.85
N ARG A 130 13.94 -9.73 4.99
CA ARG A 130 14.85 -8.82 5.72
C ARG A 130 14.12 -8.14 6.89
N PRO A 131 13.63 -8.91 7.88
CA PRO A 131 12.73 -8.39 8.92
C PRO A 131 13.37 -7.30 9.79
N LYS A 132 14.70 -7.32 9.97
CA LYS A 132 15.43 -6.28 10.73
C LYS A 132 15.48 -4.93 10.00
N ALA A 133 15.23 -4.91 8.70
CA ALA A 133 15.16 -3.72 7.87
C ALA A 133 13.74 -3.49 7.32
N LEU A 134 12.71 -4.14 7.88
CA LEU A 134 11.33 -4.09 7.38
C LEU A 134 11.22 -4.39 5.87
N ASN A 135 12.02 -5.35 5.39
CA ASN A 135 12.12 -5.67 3.97
C ASN A 135 12.50 -4.46 3.11
N ALA A 136 13.30 -3.53 3.64
CA ALA A 136 13.90 -2.49 2.81
C ALA A 136 14.62 -3.15 1.63
N LEU A 137 14.43 -2.61 0.44
CA LEU A 137 15.00 -3.14 -0.77
C LEU A 137 16.46 -2.72 -0.81
N CYS A 138 17.34 -3.72 -0.92
CA CYS A 138 18.77 -3.55 -1.06
C CYS A 138 19.26 -4.45 -2.20
N ASP A 139 20.48 -4.21 -2.67
CA ASP A 139 21.08 -4.91 -3.82
C ASP A 139 21.00 -6.44 -3.72
N GLY A 140 21.37 -6.95 -2.53
CA GLY A 140 21.33 -8.38 -2.25
C GLY A 140 19.93 -8.98 -2.26
N LEU A 141 18.92 -8.26 -1.73
CA LEU A 141 17.54 -8.76 -1.72
C LEU A 141 16.98 -8.85 -3.15
N MET A 142 17.32 -7.90 -4.01
CA MET A 142 16.87 -7.89 -5.41
C MET A 142 17.52 -9.00 -6.23
N THR A 143 18.81 -9.25 -6.00
CA THR A 143 19.51 -10.40 -6.60
C THR A 143 18.83 -11.73 -6.22
N GLU A 144 18.41 -11.89 -4.97
CA GLU A 144 17.72 -13.09 -4.49
C GLU A 144 16.30 -13.24 -5.09
N ILE A 145 15.55 -12.15 -5.21
CA ILE A 145 14.23 -12.15 -5.85
C ILE A 145 14.35 -12.57 -7.32
N ASN A 146 15.31 -12.02 -8.06
CA ASN A 146 15.53 -12.33 -9.48
C ASN A 146 15.83 -13.81 -9.67
N LYS A 147 16.74 -14.37 -8.86
CA LYS A 147 17.06 -15.80 -8.93
C LYS A 147 15.86 -16.70 -8.62
N ALA A 148 15.01 -16.29 -7.69
CA ALA A 148 13.79 -17.03 -7.35
C ALA A 148 12.73 -16.96 -8.46
N LEU A 149 12.64 -15.82 -9.16
CA LEU A 149 11.80 -15.66 -10.34
C LEU A 149 12.29 -16.52 -11.51
N ASP A 150 13.59 -16.50 -11.83
CA ASP A 150 14.19 -17.33 -12.88
C ASP A 150 13.89 -18.82 -12.65
N THR A 151 13.89 -19.24 -11.38
CA THR A 151 13.58 -20.62 -10.98
C THR A 151 12.12 -20.99 -11.27
N PHE A 152 11.17 -20.09 -10.98
CA PHE A 152 9.75 -20.34 -11.27
C PHE A 152 9.40 -20.20 -12.75
N GLU A 153 10.16 -19.41 -13.50
CA GLU A 153 10.00 -19.27 -14.95
C GLU A 153 10.37 -20.54 -15.72
N LEU A 154 11.41 -21.26 -15.26
CA LEU A 154 11.82 -22.53 -15.86
C LEU A 154 10.86 -23.70 -15.55
N ASP A 155 9.86 -23.49 -14.70
CA ASP A 155 8.93 -24.53 -14.25
C ASP A 155 7.59 -24.47 -14.99
N SER A 156 7.40 -25.35 -15.97
CA SER A 156 6.20 -25.39 -16.82
C SER A 156 4.90 -25.70 -16.09
N GLN A 157 4.94 -26.04 -14.79
CA GLN A 157 3.74 -26.28 -13.98
C GLN A 157 3.27 -25.01 -13.26
N VAL A 158 4.12 -23.99 -13.09
CA VAL A 158 3.77 -22.75 -12.39
C VAL A 158 3.06 -21.78 -13.33
N GLY A 159 1.79 -21.48 -13.05
CA GLY A 159 0.95 -20.55 -13.80
C GLY A 159 0.82 -19.15 -13.19
N ALA A 160 1.22 -18.97 -11.92
CA ALA A 160 1.26 -17.65 -11.29
C ALA A 160 2.36 -17.59 -10.22
N VAL A 161 3.11 -16.50 -10.14
CA VAL A 161 4.00 -16.23 -9.01
C VAL A 161 3.42 -15.09 -8.20
N VAL A 162 3.31 -15.34 -6.91
CA VAL A 162 2.85 -14.35 -5.96
C VAL A 162 4.08 -13.77 -5.25
N ILE A 163 4.14 -12.43 -5.07
CA ILE A 163 5.11 -11.67 -4.23
C ILE A 163 4.58 -10.84 -3.06
N THR A 164 5.08 -11.08 -1.83
CA THR A 164 4.77 -10.44 -0.55
C THR A 164 5.96 -10.35 0.39
N GLY A 165 5.80 -9.53 1.41
CA GLY A 165 6.74 -9.48 2.51
C GLY A 165 6.37 -10.40 3.66
N ASN A 166 6.92 -10.12 4.82
CA ASN A 166 6.44 -10.78 6.03
C ASN A 166 5.28 -9.99 6.64
N GLU A 167 4.78 -10.51 7.75
CA GLU A 167 3.70 -9.92 8.52
C GLU A 167 3.96 -8.45 8.93
N LYS A 168 5.23 -8.03 9.02
CA LYS A 168 5.58 -6.68 9.49
C LYS A 168 5.59 -5.64 8.40
N ALA A 169 5.92 -6.03 7.18
CA ALA A 169 5.91 -5.16 6.02
C ALA A 169 6.01 -6.01 4.76
N PHE A 170 5.31 -5.58 3.72
CA PHE A 170 5.70 -5.97 2.37
C PHE A 170 7.16 -5.58 2.12
N ALA A 171 7.44 -4.27 2.11
CA ALA A 171 8.76 -3.65 2.02
C ALA A 171 8.65 -2.21 2.53
N ALA A 172 9.64 -1.74 3.30
CA ALA A 172 9.69 -0.38 3.83
C ALA A 172 10.23 0.66 2.85
N GLY A 173 10.48 0.29 1.59
CA GLY A 173 11.09 1.15 0.57
C GLY A 173 12.58 0.85 0.38
N ALA A 174 13.34 1.77 -0.23
CA ALA A 174 14.77 1.59 -0.45
C ALA A 174 15.56 1.59 0.88
N ASP A 175 16.63 0.82 0.94
CA ASP A 175 17.50 0.75 2.12
C ASP A 175 18.37 2.01 2.23
N ILE A 176 17.86 3.01 2.95
CA ILE A 176 18.54 4.29 3.17
C ILE A 176 19.95 4.08 3.76
N LYS A 177 20.17 3.02 4.56
CA LYS A 177 21.48 2.75 5.16
C LYS A 177 22.51 2.24 4.15
N GLU A 178 22.05 1.53 3.12
CA GLU A 178 22.90 1.14 1.98
C GLU A 178 23.28 2.36 1.14
N MET A 179 22.31 3.25 0.91
CA MET A 179 22.47 4.39 0.02
C MET A 179 23.13 5.63 0.64
N GLN A 180 23.16 5.74 1.98
CA GLN A 180 23.58 6.97 2.68
C GLN A 180 24.98 7.48 2.33
N ASN A 181 25.88 6.58 1.91
CA ASN A 181 27.28 6.91 1.63
C ASN A 181 27.58 7.07 0.13
N TRP A 182 26.57 6.99 -0.73
CA TRP A 182 26.78 7.00 -2.16
C TRP A 182 26.89 8.42 -2.69
N THR A 183 27.83 8.62 -3.61
CA THR A 183 28.02 9.91 -4.28
C THR A 183 27.37 9.90 -5.65
N PHE A 184 27.01 11.09 -6.14
CA PHE A 184 26.44 11.25 -7.46
C PHE A 184 27.29 10.62 -8.60
N PRO A 185 28.63 10.83 -8.67
CA PRO A 185 29.46 10.19 -9.70
C PRO A 185 29.44 8.65 -9.61
N ALA A 186 29.43 8.10 -8.39
CA ALA A 186 29.38 6.65 -8.18
C ALA A 186 28.05 6.05 -8.66
N CYS A 187 26.92 6.70 -8.38
CA CYS A 187 25.60 6.25 -8.84
C CYS A 187 25.48 6.33 -10.38
N TYR A 188 25.99 7.41 -10.97
CA TYR A 188 25.89 7.68 -12.40
C TYR A 188 26.78 6.76 -13.24
N SER A 189 28.04 6.58 -12.85
CA SER A 189 28.97 5.70 -13.57
C SER A 189 28.79 4.22 -13.25
N GLY A 190 28.25 3.88 -12.07
CA GLY A 190 28.04 2.50 -11.62
C GLY A 190 26.72 1.87 -12.04
N ASN A 191 25.91 2.56 -12.84
CA ASN A 191 24.60 2.08 -13.33
C ASN A 191 23.68 1.62 -12.17
N PHE A 192 23.51 2.47 -11.15
CA PHE A 192 22.70 2.15 -9.97
C PHE A 192 21.29 1.67 -10.34
N LEU A 193 20.84 0.59 -9.67
CA LEU A 193 19.54 -0.09 -9.88
C LEU A 193 19.43 -0.86 -11.21
N SER A 194 20.50 -1.00 -12.01
CA SER A 194 20.42 -1.64 -13.33
C SER A 194 20.00 -3.12 -13.32
N HIS A 195 20.00 -3.76 -12.16
CA HIS A 195 19.66 -5.17 -11.97
C HIS A 195 18.52 -5.37 -10.95
N TRP A 196 17.81 -4.29 -10.61
CA TRP A 196 16.61 -4.32 -9.78
C TRP A 196 15.35 -4.50 -10.62
#